data_AF-A0A7J2YMI5-F1
#
_entry.id   AF-A0A7J2YMI5-F1
#
_cell.length_a   1.000
_cell.length_b   1.000
_cell.length_c   1.000
_cell.angle_alpha   90.00
_cell.angle_beta   90.00
_cell.angle_gamma   90.00
#
_symmetry.space_group_name_H-M   'P 1'
#
loop_
_entity.id
_entity.type
_entity.pdbx_description
1 polymer ?
#
loop_
_entity_poly.entity_id
_entity_poly.type
_entity_poly.pdbx_seq_one_letter_code
_entity_poly.pdbx_strand_id
1 'polypeptide(L)'
;MAANEKILKALKTAETNMENLVSAWNKKEENSFADNLWHAAAELEYALFLFSVMFQNESTTAKWKPNPDLKKIDTTPVLTEAQKLLKDAKKRMTDNKPLDSYKNAYLARHYLLKAQEDLAKKKREAFKKK
;
A
#
# COMPACT_ATOMS: atom_id res chain seq x y z
N MET A 1 7.22 17.66 -14.32
CA MET A 1 6.07 17.34 -13.47
C MET A 1 6.37 17.74 -12.05
N ALA A 2 5.45 18.48 -11.43
CA ALA A 2 5.50 18.84 -10.02
C ALA A 2 5.43 17.58 -9.14
N ALA A 3 6.00 17.62 -7.92
CA ALA A 3 5.99 16.47 -7.01
C ALA A 3 4.56 15.92 -6.77
N ASN A 4 3.57 16.81 -6.69
CA ASN A 4 2.16 16.46 -6.53
C ASN A 4 1.63 15.58 -7.67
N GLU A 5 2.00 15.87 -8.91
CA GLU A 5 1.56 15.11 -10.09
C GLU A 5 2.16 13.70 -10.08
N LYS A 6 3.43 13.59 -9.69
CA LYS A 6 4.12 12.29 -9.57
C LYS A 6 3.51 11.43 -8.47
N ILE A 7 3.20 12.02 -7.31
CA ILE A 7 2.52 11.35 -6.20
C ILE A 7 1.14 10.86 -6.65
N LEU A 8 0.35 11.73 -7.27
CA LEU A 8 -0.99 11.37 -7.72
C LEU A 8 -0.95 10.25 -8.77
N LYS A 9 0.04 10.28 -9.68
CA LYS A 9 0.26 9.21 -10.65
C LYS A 9 0.58 7.88 -9.96
N ALA A 10 1.53 7.88 -9.02
CA ALA A 10 1.90 6.68 -8.27
C ALA A 10 0.71 6.10 -7.48
N LEU A 11 -0.08 6.95 -6.81
CA LEU A 11 -1.29 6.53 -6.10
C LEU A 11 -2.34 5.91 -7.04
N LYS A 12 -2.52 6.47 -8.24
CA LYS A 12 -3.42 5.90 -9.27
C LYS A 12 -2.91 4.54 -9.75
N THR A 13 -1.63 4.40 -10.07
CA THR A 13 -1.05 3.12 -10.50
C THR A 13 -1.17 2.06 -9.40
N ALA A 14 -0.89 2.44 -8.15
CA ALA A 14 -1.06 1.56 -7.00
C ALA A 14 -2.51 1.10 -6.85
N GLU A 15 -3.50 1.99 -7.06
CA GLU A 15 -4.93 1.65 -6.97
C GLU A 15 -5.34 0.68 -8.08
N THR A 16 -4.89 0.89 -9.32
CA THR A 16 -5.13 -0.06 -10.42
C THR A 16 -4.55 -1.44 -10.11
N ASN A 17 -3.31 -1.51 -9.61
CA ASN A 17 -2.73 -2.78 -9.19
C ASN A 17 -3.49 -3.40 -8.01
N MET A 18 -4.02 -2.59 -7.09
CA MET A 18 -4.85 -3.06 -5.99
C MET A 18 -6.19 -3.65 -6.46
N GLU A 19 -6.82 -3.05 -7.47
CA GLU A 19 -8.06 -3.57 -8.09
C GLU A 19 -7.80 -4.91 -8.81
N ASN A 20 -6.67 -5.01 -9.51
CA ASN A 20 -6.22 -6.24 -10.13
C ASN A 20 -5.90 -7.31 -9.08
N LEU A 21 -5.25 -6.92 -7.98
CA LEU A 21 -4.94 -7.78 -6.84
C LEU A 21 -6.19 -8.40 -6.22
N VAL A 22 -7.21 -7.58 -5.92
CA VAL A 22 -8.49 -8.05 -5.37
C VAL A 22 -9.21 -8.96 -6.36
N SER A 23 -9.16 -8.64 -7.65
CA SER A 23 -9.73 -9.48 -8.71
C SER A 23 -9.05 -10.85 -8.78
N ALA A 24 -7.71 -10.88 -8.76
CA ALA A 24 -6.92 -12.12 -8.76
C ALA A 24 -7.15 -12.96 -7.50
N TRP A 25 -7.28 -12.31 -6.33
CA TRP A 25 -7.64 -12.97 -5.07
C TRP A 25 -8.98 -13.72 -5.18
N ASN A 26 -10.01 -13.04 -5.69
CA ASN A 26 -11.35 -13.64 -5.85
C ASN A 26 -11.35 -14.81 -6.84
N LYS A 27 -10.52 -14.72 -7.89
CA LYS A 27 -10.34 -15.79 -8.89
C LYS A 27 -9.38 -16.91 -8.45
N LYS A 28 -8.72 -16.78 -7.29
CA LYS A 28 -7.68 -17.68 -6.80
C LYS A 28 -6.47 -17.82 -7.74
N GLU A 29 -6.16 -16.76 -8.49
CA GLU A 29 -5.02 -16.71 -9.41
C GLU A 29 -3.74 -16.31 -8.65
N GLU A 30 -3.06 -17.27 -8.02
CA GLU A 30 -1.96 -17.00 -7.07
C GLU A 30 -0.80 -16.18 -7.65
N ASN A 31 -0.38 -16.44 -8.89
CA ASN A 31 0.71 -15.71 -9.53
C ASN A 31 0.32 -14.26 -9.81
N SER A 32 -0.87 -14.06 -10.39
CA SER A 32 -1.43 -12.72 -10.66
C SER A 32 -1.63 -11.94 -9.36
N PHE A 33 -2.10 -12.61 -8.31
CA PHE A 33 -2.20 -12.03 -6.97
C PHE A 33 -0.83 -11.56 -6.46
N ALA A 34 0.19 -12.41 -6.52
CA ALA A 34 1.52 -12.07 -6.06
C ALA A 34 2.10 -10.87 -6.83
N ASP A 35 2.04 -10.89 -8.16
CA ASP A 35 2.62 -9.85 -9.01
C ASP A 35 1.95 -8.49 -8.76
N ASN A 36 0.62 -8.46 -8.74
CA ASN A 36 -0.12 -7.22 -8.46
C ASN A 36 0.15 -6.70 -7.03
N LEU A 37 0.33 -7.58 -6.05
CA LEU A 37 0.68 -7.19 -4.68
C LEU A 37 2.04 -6.49 -4.64
N TRP A 38 3.04 -7.04 -5.32
CA TRP A 38 4.38 -6.44 -5.40
C TRP A 38 4.37 -5.10 -6.14
N HIS A 39 3.64 -5.00 -7.26
CA HIS A 39 3.52 -3.75 -8.01
C HIS A 39 2.77 -2.67 -7.24
N ALA A 40 1.66 -3.00 -6.58
CA ALA A 40 0.93 -2.05 -5.73
C ALA A 40 1.81 -1.52 -4.58
N ALA A 41 2.57 -2.40 -3.93
CA ALA A 41 3.48 -2.02 -2.86
C ALA A 41 4.64 -1.13 -3.35
N ALA A 42 5.22 -1.43 -4.51
CA ALA A 42 6.32 -0.65 -5.09
C ALA A 42 5.89 0.78 -5.44
N GLU A 43 4.72 0.94 -6.07
CA GLU A 43 4.15 2.25 -6.39
C GLU A 43 3.82 3.05 -5.12
N LEU A 44 3.31 2.37 -4.08
CA LEU A 44 3.08 3.00 -2.78
C LEU A 44 4.38 3.47 -2.13
N GLU A 45 5.45 2.67 -2.15
CA GLU A 45 6.73 3.12 -1.61
C GLU A 45 7.32 4.29 -2.39
N TYR A 46 7.17 4.29 -3.70
CA TYR A 46 7.56 5.43 -4.50
C TYR A 46 6.77 6.70 -4.12
N ALA A 47 5.45 6.58 -3.91
CA ALA A 47 4.65 7.70 -3.41
C ALA A 47 5.11 8.17 -2.01
N LEU A 48 5.40 7.24 -1.10
CA LEU A 48 5.89 7.56 0.25
C LEU A 48 7.26 8.24 0.24
N PHE A 49 8.15 7.84 -0.66
CA PHE A 49 9.41 8.52 -0.90
C PHE A 49 9.20 9.95 -1.40
N LEU A 50 8.30 10.16 -2.35
CA LEU A 50 7.99 11.52 -2.81
C LEU A 50 7.37 12.39 -1.71
N PHE A 51 6.53 11.79 -0.85
CA PHE A 51 5.98 12.48 0.32
C PHE A 51 7.08 12.85 1.32
N SER A 52 8.07 11.99 1.57
CA SER A 52 9.17 12.34 2.48
C SER A 52 10.02 13.50 1.93
N VAL A 53 10.22 13.54 0.61
CA VAL A 53 10.87 14.67 -0.07
C VAL A 53 10.03 15.95 0.01
N MET A 54 8.70 15.85 0.03
CA MET A 54 7.80 16.99 0.18
C MET A 54 7.73 17.51 1.63
N PHE A 55 7.75 16.61 2.62
CA PHE A 55 7.61 16.92 4.04
C PHE A 55 8.93 16.76 4.78
N GLN A 56 10.00 17.41 4.29
CA GLN A 56 11.36 17.28 4.86
C GLN A 56 11.48 17.73 6.31
N ASN A 57 10.53 18.54 6.79
CA ASN A 57 10.55 19.06 8.15
C ASN A 57 10.03 17.99 9.13
N GLU A 58 10.93 17.40 9.92
CA GLU A 58 10.63 16.33 10.88
C GLU A 58 9.49 16.67 11.85
N SER A 59 9.31 17.95 12.20
CA SER A 59 8.20 18.43 13.05
C SER A 59 6.81 18.09 12.48
N THR A 60 6.70 17.94 11.16
CA THR A 60 5.47 17.61 10.44
C THR A 60 5.21 16.09 10.41
N THR A 61 6.26 15.28 10.53
CA THR A 61 6.20 13.80 10.40
C THR A 61 6.35 13.03 11.71
N ALA A 62 6.97 13.63 12.75
CA ALA A 62 7.35 12.93 13.97
C ALA A 62 6.18 12.47 14.85
N LYS A 63 4.97 13.03 14.67
CA LYS A 63 3.84 12.78 15.58
C LYS A 63 2.81 11.76 15.11
N TRP A 64 2.82 11.35 13.84
CA TRP A 64 1.67 10.64 13.29
C TRP A 64 1.93 9.27 12.73
N LYS A 65 3.19 8.84 12.45
CA LYS A 65 3.49 7.53 11.86
C LYS A 65 2.99 6.40 12.78
N PRO A 66 1.81 5.83 12.53
CA PRO A 66 1.27 4.82 13.40
C PRO A 66 1.92 3.48 13.06
N ASN A 67 2.19 2.63 14.05
CA ASN A 67 2.57 1.25 13.80
C ASN A 67 1.35 0.35 14.08
N PRO A 68 0.49 0.07 13.09
CA PRO A 68 -0.70 -0.73 13.31
C PRO A 68 -0.31 -2.16 13.71
N ASP A 69 -0.93 -2.71 14.76
CA ASP A 69 -0.73 -4.11 15.13
C ASP A 69 -1.52 -5.03 14.19
N LEU A 70 -0.83 -5.50 13.14
CA LEU A 70 -1.42 -6.32 12.08
C LEU A 70 -1.20 -7.83 12.29
N LYS A 71 -0.66 -8.27 13.44
CA LYS A 71 -0.16 -9.66 13.61
C LYS A 71 -1.21 -10.77 13.42
N LYS A 72 -2.50 -10.50 13.61
CA LYS A 72 -3.57 -11.50 13.63
C LYS A 72 -4.64 -11.32 12.55
N ILE A 73 -4.44 -10.42 11.60
CA ILE A 73 -5.48 -10.09 10.62
C ILE A 73 -5.36 -11.04 9.42
N ASP A 74 -6.48 -11.64 9.01
CA ASP A 74 -6.57 -12.45 7.80
C ASP A 74 -6.28 -11.61 6.53
N THR A 75 -5.90 -12.27 5.44
CA THR A 75 -5.54 -11.61 4.17
C THR A 75 -6.72 -10.79 3.62
N THR A 76 -7.97 -11.25 3.75
CA THR A 76 -9.12 -10.54 3.19
C THR A 76 -9.37 -9.17 3.86
N PRO A 77 -9.48 -9.05 5.21
CA PRO A 77 -9.58 -7.75 5.86
C PRO A 77 -8.39 -6.82 5.58
N VAL A 78 -7.16 -7.37 5.48
CA VAL A 78 -5.96 -6.60 5.14
C VAL A 78 -6.10 -5.94 3.76
N LEU A 79 -6.56 -6.69 2.76
CA LEU A 79 -6.75 -6.17 1.40
C LEU A 79 -7.86 -5.11 1.35
N THR A 80 -8.97 -5.34 2.04
CA THR A 80 -10.09 -4.39 2.09
C THR A 80 -9.66 -3.05 2.69
N GLU A 81 -8.95 -3.07 3.83
CA GLU A 81 -8.51 -1.84 4.48
C GLU A 81 -7.43 -1.11 3.65
N ALA A 82 -6.48 -1.86 3.07
CA ALA A 82 -5.49 -1.28 2.15
C ALA A 82 -6.15 -0.57 0.96
N GLN A 83 -7.17 -1.18 0.35
CA GLN A 83 -7.88 -0.60 -0.80
C GLN A 83 -8.62 0.67 -0.42
N LYS A 84 -9.30 0.67 0.73
CA LYS A 84 -10.00 1.84 1.27
C LYS A 84 -9.04 2.99 1.55
N LEU A 85 -7.96 2.71 2.28
CA LEU A 85 -6.92 3.71 2.60
C LEU A 85 -6.28 4.29 1.34
N LEU A 86 -6.03 3.47 0.32
CA LEU A 86 -5.46 3.95 -0.93
C LEU A 86 -6.42 4.87 -1.71
N LYS A 87 -7.71 4.51 -1.76
CA LYS A 87 -8.76 5.37 -2.31
C LYS A 87 -8.83 6.72 -1.57
N ASP A 88 -8.77 6.68 -0.25
CA ASP A 88 -8.76 7.87 0.58
C ASP A 88 -7.47 8.70 0.37
N ALA A 89 -6.31 8.06 0.24
CA ALA A 89 -5.05 8.74 -0.04
C ALA A 89 -5.14 9.53 -1.36
N LYS A 90 -5.62 8.89 -2.43
CA LYS A 90 -5.85 9.55 -3.72
C LYS A 90 -6.82 10.71 -3.59
N LYS A 91 -7.97 10.51 -2.92
CA LYS A 91 -8.98 11.56 -2.72
C LYS A 91 -8.39 12.77 -2.00
N ARG A 92 -7.66 12.56 -0.90
CA ARG A 92 -7.00 13.62 -0.14
C ARG A 92 -5.96 14.38 -0.96
N MET A 93 -5.26 13.70 -1.86
CA MET A 93 -4.32 14.35 -2.77
C MET A 93 -5.04 15.31 -3.72
N THR A 94 -6.19 14.91 -4.28
CA THR A 94 -7.04 15.74 -5.14
C THR A 94 -7.68 16.90 -4.37
N ASP A 95 -8.07 16.68 -3.10
CA ASP A 95 -8.64 17.70 -2.21
C ASP A 95 -7.60 18.72 -1.69
N ASN A 96 -6.38 18.71 -2.23
CA ASN A 96 -5.24 19.53 -1.78
C ASN A 96 -4.90 19.35 -0.29
N LYS A 97 -5.03 18.12 0.23
CA LYS A 97 -4.68 17.70 1.60
C LYS A 97 -3.53 16.69 1.59
N PRO A 98 -2.30 17.08 1.19
CA PRO A 98 -1.19 16.16 0.96
C PRO A 98 -0.73 15.42 2.23
N LEU A 99 -0.86 16.03 3.43
CA LEU A 99 -0.49 15.36 4.68
C LEU A 99 -1.44 14.21 5.03
N ASP A 100 -2.75 14.39 4.81
CA ASP A 100 -3.74 13.33 5.03
C ASP A 100 -3.59 12.23 3.97
N SER A 101 -3.23 12.61 2.75
CA SER A 101 -2.87 11.66 1.69
C SER A 101 -1.67 10.80 2.11
N TYR A 102 -0.63 11.43 2.64
CA TYR A 102 0.56 10.73 3.12
C TYR A 102 0.23 9.75 4.26
N LYS A 103 -0.57 10.17 5.24
CA LYS A 103 -1.04 9.30 6.34
C LYS A 103 -1.73 8.04 5.84
N ASN A 104 -2.67 8.21 4.91
CA ASN A 104 -3.43 7.10 4.37
C ASN A 104 -2.56 6.18 3.50
N ALA A 105 -1.68 6.74 2.66
CA ALA A 105 -0.74 5.95 1.87
C ALA A 105 0.21 5.13 2.77
N TYR A 106 0.67 5.72 3.87
CA TYR A 106 1.55 5.06 4.82
C TYR A 106 0.86 3.87 5.48
N LEU A 107 -0.37 4.05 5.94
CA LEU A 107 -1.18 2.95 6.49
C LEU A 107 -1.43 1.86 5.45
N ALA A 108 -1.85 2.24 4.23
CA ALA A 108 -2.09 1.28 3.15
C ALA A 108 -0.85 0.41 2.88
N ARG A 109 0.34 1.03 2.88
CA ARG A 109 1.60 0.31 2.72
C ARG A 109 1.87 -0.71 3.82
N HIS A 110 1.54 -0.41 5.08
CA HIS A 110 1.70 -1.35 6.20
C HIS A 110 0.78 -2.56 6.05
N TYR A 111 -0.46 -2.36 5.60
CA TYR A 111 -1.35 -3.47 5.26
C TYR A 111 -0.79 -4.32 4.11
N LEU A 112 -0.28 -3.71 3.03
CA LEU A 112 0.35 -4.47 1.95
C LEU A 112 1.61 -5.21 2.39
N LEU A 113 2.40 -4.62 3.31
CA LEU A 113 3.57 -5.28 3.88
C LEU A 113 3.16 -6.57 4.60
N LYS A 114 2.09 -6.51 5.40
CA LYS A 114 1.55 -7.69 6.07
C LYS A 114 1.13 -8.78 5.07
N ALA A 115 0.43 -8.42 4.00
CA ALA A 115 0.07 -9.38 2.95
C ALA A 115 1.30 -10.00 2.26
N GLN A 116 2.35 -9.21 2.01
CA GLN A 116 3.62 -9.69 1.44
C GLN A 116 4.33 -10.67 2.38
N GLU A 117 4.39 -10.37 3.68
CA GLU A 117 4.96 -11.26 4.69
C GLU A 117 4.24 -12.61 4.75
N ASP A 118 2.91 -12.60 4.74
CA ASP A 118 2.11 -13.82 4.81
C ASP A 118 2.27 -14.66 3.53
N LEU A 119 2.33 -14.01 2.36
CA LEU A 119 2.64 -14.69 1.10
C LEU A 119 4.04 -15.33 1.12
N ALA A 120 5.05 -14.61 1.62
CA ALA A 120 6.42 -15.12 1.73
C ALA A 120 6.53 -16.30 2.71
N LYS A 121 5.83 -16.22 3.85
CA LYS A 121 5.75 -17.33 4.83
C LYS A 121 5.12 -18.57 4.21
N LYS A 122 3.97 -18.43 3.54
CA LYS A 122 3.30 -19.55 2.84
C LYS A 122 4.22 -20.21 1.81
N LYS A 123 4.92 -19.41 0.98
CA LYS A 123 5.89 -19.94 0.01
C LYS A 123 7.02 -20.71 0.71
N ARG A 124 7.61 -20.16 1.78
CA ARG A 124 8.68 -20.83 2.54
C ARG A 124 8.23 -22.16 3.14
N GLU A 125 7.03 -22.22 3.68
CA GLU A 125 6.48 -23.46 4.25
C GLU A 125 6.20 -24.52 3.18
N ALA A 126 5.72 -24.12 2.00
CA ALA A 126 5.55 -25.03 0.87
C ALA A 126 6.88 -25.61 0.39
N PHE A 127 7.95 -24.82 0.35
CA PHE A 127 9.29 -25.29 0.00
C PHE A 127 9.90 -26.25 1.03
N LYS A 128 9.58 -26.12 2.32
CA LYS A 128 10.06 -27.04 3.36
C LYS A 128 9.36 -28.41 3.34
N LYS A 129 8.20 -28.50 2.70
CA LYS A 129 7.41 -29.74 2.58
C LYS A 129 7.69 -30.52 1.29
N LYS A 130 8.52 -29.96 0.41
CA LYS A 130 9.07 -30.65 -0.77
C LYS A 130 10.44 -31.21 -0.44
#